data_AF-A0A084JRU2-F1
#
_entry.id   AF-A0A084JRU2-F1
#
_cell.length_a   1.000
_cell.length_b   1.000
_cell.length_c   1.000
_cell.angle_alpha   90.00
_cell.angle_beta   90.00
_cell.angle_gamma   90.00
#
_symmetry.space_group_name_H-M   'P 1'
#
loop_
_entity.id
_entity.type
_entity.pdbx_description
1 polymer ?
#
loop_
_entity_poly.entity_id
_entity_poly.type
_entity_poly.pdbx_seq_one_letter_code
_entity_poly.pdbx_strand_id
1 'polypeptide(L)'
;MEKENWVLACAVYIDEHLKEELSVERISAWAGYSPWYFSRRFKAQMGVSPMEYVKQRRLFAAAGEIRRGKRIIDVALDYGWETHSGFTKAFCGRFGYAPVLLRAIYICDASMEGEREHKELYLKTMETYKKTEELWEILCQTLRENKTEHDQENLIRIYELASSCHKGQKRYSGEDYINHSLNVALILADMGADEETVCAGLMHDAESGIWEEELKGEVTGERILNVLLAYREFEGRYESHDERGALIALADRLHNMRTIEFVDPSTWKWRAEDTMKIFSPIAAKYGDIRLRSELDELSMKFL
;
A
#
# COMPACT_ATOMS: atom_id res chain seq x y z
N MET A 1 -12.77 24.71 -40.13
CA MET A 1 -11.92 24.86 -38.94
C MET A 1 -10.72 25.69 -39.33
N GLU A 2 -10.59 26.91 -38.78
CA GLU A 2 -9.36 27.69 -38.92
C GLU A 2 -8.15 26.83 -38.52
N LYS A 3 -7.06 26.93 -39.28
CA LYS A 3 -5.83 26.14 -39.09
C LYS A 3 -5.18 26.30 -37.70
N GLU A 4 -5.73 27.16 -36.84
CA GLU A 4 -5.15 27.55 -35.56
C GLU A 4 -5.63 26.76 -34.34
N ASN A 5 -6.55 25.79 -34.46
CA ASN A 5 -7.01 25.08 -33.25
C ASN A 5 -7.21 23.55 -33.32
N TRP A 6 -6.60 22.88 -34.29
CA TRP A 6 -6.69 21.42 -34.41
C TRP A 6 -6.04 20.68 -33.22
N VAL A 7 -5.02 21.27 -32.57
CA VAL A 7 -4.38 20.69 -31.38
C VAL A 7 -5.35 20.62 -30.19
N LEU A 8 -6.17 21.66 -29.98
CA LEU A 8 -7.22 21.62 -28.96
C LEU A 8 -8.32 20.61 -29.34
N ALA A 9 -8.69 20.51 -30.61
CA ALA A 9 -9.62 19.46 -31.06
C ALA A 9 -9.08 18.05 -30.76
N CYS A 10 -7.77 17.83 -30.93
CA CYS A 10 -7.12 16.58 -30.53
C CYS A 10 -7.14 16.36 -29.02
N ALA A 11 -6.97 17.42 -28.21
CA ALA A 11 -7.06 17.33 -26.76
C ALA A 11 -8.47 16.90 -26.30
N VAL A 12 -9.51 17.47 -26.91
CA VAL A 12 -10.92 17.05 -26.68
C VAL A 12 -11.13 15.60 -27.08
N TYR A 13 -10.67 15.21 -28.28
CA TYR A 13 -10.73 13.83 -28.74
C TYR A 13 -10.03 12.86 -27.77
N ILE A 14 -8.84 13.22 -27.27
CA ILE A 14 -8.13 12.42 -26.27
C ILE A 14 -8.97 12.26 -25.00
N ASP A 15 -9.57 13.34 -24.50
CA ASP A 15 -10.39 13.31 -23.28
C ASP A 15 -11.64 12.43 -23.40
N GLU A 16 -12.24 12.36 -24.59
CA GLU A 16 -13.40 11.49 -24.87
C GLU A 16 -13.02 10.01 -24.98
N HIS A 17 -11.75 9.69 -25.27
CA HIS A 17 -11.28 8.32 -25.56
C HIS A 17 -10.23 7.82 -24.54
N LEU A 18 -10.17 8.39 -23.33
CA LEU A 18 -9.12 8.09 -22.34
C LEU A 18 -9.05 6.63 -21.91
N LYS A 19 -10.17 5.90 -21.93
CA LYS A 19 -10.27 4.47 -21.56
C LYS A 19 -9.97 3.53 -22.73
N GLU A 20 -9.72 4.06 -23.91
CA GLU A 20 -9.40 3.28 -25.09
C GLU A 20 -7.90 3.22 -25.36
N GLU A 21 -7.49 2.29 -26.21
CA GLU A 21 -6.11 2.21 -26.68
C GLU A 21 -5.80 3.40 -27.60
N LEU A 22 -5.03 4.36 -27.08
CA LEU A 22 -4.58 5.56 -27.77
C LEU A 22 -3.12 5.42 -28.15
N SER A 23 -2.81 5.74 -29.41
CA SER A 23 -1.45 5.83 -29.94
C SER A 23 -1.26 7.14 -30.71
N VAL A 24 -0.01 7.53 -30.95
CA VAL A 24 0.31 8.71 -31.78
C VAL A 24 -0.26 8.54 -33.17
N GLU A 25 -0.19 7.33 -33.72
CA GLU A 25 -0.70 6.97 -35.04
C GLU A 25 -2.21 7.16 -35.11
N ARG A 26 -2.94 6.71 -34.09
CA ARG A 26 -4.40 6.86 -34.02
C ARG A 26 -4.82 8.32 -33.94
N ILE A 27 -4.20 9.09 -33.03
CA ILE A 27 -4.59 10.50 -32.81
C ILE A 27 -4.21 11.35 -34.02
N SER A 28 -3.02 11.13 -34.59
CA SER A 28 -2.55 11.87 -35.77
C SER A 28 -3.37 11.56 -37.02
N ALA A 29 -3.76 10.29 -37.22
CA ALA A 29 -4.66 9.90 -38.30
C ALA A 29 -6.03 10.56 -38.17
N TRP A 30 -6.63 10.58 -36.97
CA TRP A 30 -7.89 11.29 -36.72
C TRP A 30 -7.78 12.78 -37.04
N ALA A 31 -6.65 13.40 -36.72
CA ALA A 31 -6.39 14.82 -37.00
C ALA A 31 -6.06 15.12 -38.47
N GLY A 32 -5.82 14.08 -39.30
CA GLY A 32 -5.44 14.23 -40.70
C GLY A 32 -3.98 14.65 -40.93
N TYR A 33 -3.07 14.32 -40.01
CA TYR A 33 -1.64 14.69 -40.09
C TYR A 33 -0.72 13.47 -39.96
N SER A 34 0.51 13.59 -40.46
CA SER A 34 1.53 12.57 -40.23
C SER A 34 1.94 12.52 -38.74
N PRO A 35 2.28 11.34 -38.18
CA PRO A 35 2.67 11.20 -36.77
C PRO A 35 3.81 12.15 -36.33
N TRP A 36 4.79 12.36 -37.22
CA TRP A 36 5.92 13.26 -36.96
C TRP A 36 5.51 14.73 -36.88
N TYR A 37 4.73 15.22 -37.87
CA TYR A 37 4.26 16.60 -37.89
C TYR A 37 3.35 16.88 -36.70
N PHE A 38 2.42 15.95 -36.45
CA PHE A 38 1.51 15.96 -35.32
C PHE A 38 2.27 16.10 -34.00
N SER A 39 3.19 15.17 -33.71
CA SER A 39 3.92 15.14 -32.43
C SER A 39 4.71 16.41 -32.18
N ARG A 40 5.37 16.93 -33.24
CA ARG A 40 6.16 18.16 -33.14
C ARG A 40 5.28 19.37 -32.85
N ARG A 41 4.16 19.52 -33.57
CA ARG A 41 3.27 20.67 -33.41
C ARG A 41 2.47 20.61 -32.11
N PHE A 42 2.01 19.41 -31.73
CA PHE A 42 1.33 19.16 -30.45
C PHE A 42 2.24 19.52 -29.29
N LYS A 43 3.50 19.05 -29.27
CA LYS A 43 4.46 19.40 -28.22
C LYS A 43 4.76 20.90 -28.17
N ALA A 44 4.89 21.54 -29.33
CA ALA A 44 5.13 22.99 -29.39
C ALA A 44 3.98 23.82 -28.79
N GLN A 45 2.75 23.31 -28.84
CA GLN A 45 1.57 24.02 -28.35
C GLN A 45 1.17 23.60 -26.92
N MET A 46 1.29 22.32 -26.57
CA MET A 46 0.88 21.77 -25.27
C MET A 46 2.02 21.66 -24.26
N GLY A 47 3.28 21.86 -24.69
CA GLY A 47 4.47 21.75 -23.85
C GLY A 47 4.97 20.32 -23.58
N VAL A 48 4.14 19.30 -23.86
CA VAL A 48 4.42 17.88 -23.62
C VAL A 48 4.17 17.04 -24.88
N SER A 49 4.77 15.85 -24.97
CA SER A 49 4.48 14.94 -26.09
C SER A 49 3.02 14.47 -26.04
N PRO A 50 2.44 14.02 -27.17
CA PRO A 50 1.07 13.53 -27.19
C PRO A 50 0.80 12.41 -26.17
N MET A 51 1.68 11.40 -26.10
CA MET A 51 1.49 10.29 -25.16
C MET A 51 1.69 10.68 -23.70
N GLU A 52 2.58 11.65 -23.43
CA GLU A 52 2.70 12.21 -22.07
C GLU A 52 1.43 13.01 -21.70
N TYR A 53 0.84 13.73 -22.65
CA TYR A 53 -0.45 14.38 -22.45
C TYR A 53 -1.56 13.36 -22.14
N VAL A 54 -1.69 12.28 -22.94
CA VAL A 54 -2.65 11.20 -22.68
C VAL A 54 -2.47 10.64 -21.27
N LYS A 55 -1.23 10.30 -20.89
CA LYS A 55 -0.89 9.79 -19.56
C LYS A 55 -1.35 10.75 -18.46
N GLN A 56 -1.07 12.04 -18.59
CA GLN A 56 -1.51 13.04 -17.61
C GLN A 56 -3.03 13.13 -17.52
N ARG A 57 -3.74 13.15 -18.65
CA ARG A 57 -5.21 13.22 -18.69
C ARG A 57 -5.85 11.99 -18.06
N ARG A 58 -5.34 10.79 -18.34
CA ARG A 58 -5.77 9.55 -17.69
C ARG A 58 -5.59 9.62 -16.17
N LEU A 59 -4.46 10.13 -15.69
CA LEU A 59 -4.19 10.29 -14.26
C LEU A 59 -5.17 11.28 -13.59
N PHE A 60 -5.52 12.40 -14.24
CA PHE A 60 -6.53 13.33 -13.74
C PHE A 60 -7.94 12.73 -13.71
N ALA A 61 -8.33 12.01 -14.75
CA ALA A 61 -9.64 11.38 -14.81
C ALA A 61 -9.76 10.25 -13.77
N ALA A 62 -8.70 9.44 -13.63
CA ALA A 62 -8.57 8.43 -12.59
C ALA A 62 -8.69 9.02 -11.18
N ALA A 63 -8.00 10.14 -10.90
CA ALA A 63 -8.09 10.85 -9.62
C ALA A 63 -9.55 11.22 -9.28
N GLY A 64 -10.30 11.75 -10.25
CA GLY A 64 -11.71 12.10 -10.06
C GLY A 64 -12.61 10.89 -9.78
N GLU A 65 -12.33 9.74 -10.39
CA GLU A 65 -13.07 8.50 -10.13
C GLU A 65 -12.75 7.91 -8.76
N ILE A 66 -11.48 7.91 -8.36
CA ILE A 66 -11.02 7.44 -7.04
C ILE A 66 -11.59 8.32 -5.92
N ARG A 67 -11.63 9.65 -6.12
CA ARG A 67 -12.27 10.58 -5.18
C ARG A 67 -13.78 10.34 -5.03
N ARG A 68 -14.44 9.68 -5.99
CA ARG A 68 -15.86 9.30 -5.88
C ARG A 68 -16.04 7.88 -5.31
N GLY A 69 -14.98 7.30 -4.73
CA GLY A 69 -15.02 6.01 -4.06
C GLY A 69 -14.77 4.81 -4.96
N LYS A 70 -14.47 4.96 -6.26
CA LYS A 70 -14.08 3.82 -7.10
C LYS A 70 -12.77 3.22 -6.62
N ARG A 71 -12.67 1.89 -6.74
CA ARG A 71 -11.46 1.15 -6.34
C ARG A 71 -10.30 1.49 -7.26
N ILE A 72 -9.13 1.67 -6.67
CA ILE A 72 -7.91 2.12 -7.36
C ILE A 72 -7.49 1.12 -8.45
N ILE A 73 -7.58 -0.18 -8.16
CA ILE A 73 -7.24 -1.25 -9.14
C ILE A 73 -8.17 -1.19 -10.34
N ASP A 74 -9.49 -1.09 -10.12
CA ASP A 74 -10.47 -1.00 -11.20
C ASP A 74 -10.24 0.25 -12.06
N VAL A 75 -9.92 1.38 -11.41
CA VAL A 75 -9.59 2.63 -12.11
C VAL A 75 -8.28 2.50 -12.90
N ALA A 76 -7.25 1.87 -12.36
CA ALA A 76 -6.00 1.65 -13.08
C ALA A 76 -6.23 0.84 -14.37
N LEU A 77 -7.01 -0.25 -14.28
CA LEU A 77 -7.37 -1.08 -15.42
C LEU A 77 -8.24 -0.32 -16.44
N ASP A 78 -9.26 0.41 -15.98
CA ASP A 78 -10.16 1.22 -16.81
C ASP A 78 -9.40 2.21 -17.71
N TYR A 79 -8.27 2.72 -17.24
CA TYR A 79 -7.46 3.70 -17.97
C TYR A 79 -6.20 3.08 -18.61
N GLY A 80 -6.16 1.75 -18.73
CA GLY A 80 -5.17 1.04 -19.53
C GLY A 80 -3.80 0.92 -18.87
N TRP A 81 -3.73 0.87 -17.54
CA TRP A 81 -2.53 0.43 -16.84
C TRP A 81 -2.55 -1.09 -16.62
N GLU A 82 -1.48 -1.77 -17.05
CA GLU A 82 -1.33 -3.22 -16.90
C GLU A 82 -1.10 -3.64 -15.45
N THR A 83 -0.51 -2.76 -14.63
CA THR A 83 -0.16 -3.06 -13.24
C THR A 83 -0.55 -1.92 -12.30
N HIS A 84 -0.99 -2.30 -11.10
CA HIS A 84 -1.27 -1.38 -10.01
C HIS A 84 -0.04 -0.54 -9.63
N SER A 85 1.14 -1.16 -9.54
CA SER A 85 2.39 -0.48 -9.19
C SER A 85 2.82 0.54 -10.25
N GLY A 86 2.64 0.21 -11.53
CA GLY A 86 2.89 1.14 -12.64
C GLY A 86 1.96 2.36 -12.60
N PHE A 87 0.68 2.14 -12.31
CA PHE A 87 -0.29 3.23 -12.10
C PHE A 87 0.10 4.11 -10.91
N THR A 88 0.36 3.52 -9.74
CA THR A 88 0.69 4.25 -8.52
C THR A 88 1.95 5.10 -8.68
N LYS A 89 3.01 4.56 -9.29
CA LYS A 89 4.23 5.33 -9.58
C LYS A 89 3.96 6.53 -10.50
N ALA A 90 3.18 6.33 -11.55
CA ALA A 90 2.79 7.40 -12.46
C ALA A 90 1.92 8.47 -11.77
N PHE A 91 1.00 8.02 -10.90
CA PHE A 91 0.11 8.85 -10.12
C PHE A 91 0.87 9.72 -9.11
N CYS A 92 1.73 9.11 -8.29
CA CYS A 92 2.60 9.80 -7.35
C CYS A 92 3.49 10.83 -8.07
N GLY A 93 4.09 10.44 -9.20
CA GLY A 93 4.90 11.36 -10.01
C GLY A 93 4.13 12.58 -10.52
N ARG A 94 2.81 12.47 -10.71
CA ARG A 94 1.97 13.57 -11.23
C ARG A 94 1.36 14.46 -10.14
N PHE A 95 0.92 13.86 -9.04
CA PHE A 95 0.16 14.55 -8.00
C PHE A 95 0.95 14.81 -6.72
N GLY A 96 2.11 14.16 -6.55
CA GLY A 96 2.93 14.27 -5.35
C GLY A 96 2.41 13.43 -4.16
N TYR A 97 1.39 12.61 -4.37
CA TYR A 97 0.80 11.73 -3.36
C TYR A 97 0.18 10.48 -3.99
N ALA A 98 -0.03 9.44 -3.18
CA ALA A 98 -0.59 8.16 -3.62
C ALA A 98 -2.10 8.23 -3.88
N PRO A 99 -2.64 7.43 -4.82
CA PRO A 99 -4.08 7.45 -5.14
C PRO A 99 -4.99 7.13 -3.94
N VAL A 100 -4.48 6.38 -2.95
CA VAL A 100 -5.21 6.06 -1.70
C VAL A 100 -5.63 7.30 -0.90
N LEU A 101 -4.87 8.41 -0.98
CA LEU A 101 -5.24 9.68 -0.33
C LEU A 101 -6.57 10.24 -0.86
N LEU A 102 -6.87 10.08 -2.15
CA LEU A 102 -8.14 10.55 -2.71
C LEU A 102 -9.33 9.73 -2.21
N ARG A 103 -9.11 8.44 -1.97
CA ARG A 103 -10.12 7.56 -1.37
C ARG A 103 -10.32 7.90 0.12
N ALA A 104 -9.26 8.26 0.83
CA ALA A 104 -9.37 8.76 2.21
C ALA A 104 -10.19 10.06 2.28
N ILE A 105 -9.99 10.99 1.34
CA ILE A 105 -10.79 12.24 1.28
C ILE A 105 -12.28 11.95 1.02
N TYR A 106 -12.61 10.99 0.16
CA TYR A 106 -14.00 10.56 -0.03
C TYR A 106 -14.65 10.05 1.27
N ILE A 107 -13.91 9.25 2.04
CA ILE A 107 -14.39 8.72 3.33
C ILE A 107 -14.56 9.85 4.35
N CYS A 108 -13.67 10.85 4.34
CA CYS A 108 -13.83 12.05 5.17
C CYS A 108 -15.05 12.88 4.76
N ASP A 109 -15.25 13.12 3.46
CA ASP A 109 -16.41 13.88 2.96
C ASP A 109 -17.73 13.12 3.28
N ALA A 110 -17.77 11.79 3.11
CA ALA A 110 -18.92 10.95 3.42
C ALA A 110 -19.24 10.84 4.93
N SER A 111 -18.22 10.87 5.79
CA SER A 111 -18.41 10.86 7.25
C SER A 111 -18.91 12.20 7.81
N MET A 112 -18.61 13.32 7.15
CA MET A 112 -19.17 14.64 7.48
C MET A 112 -20.64 14.79 7.06
N GLU A 113 -21.09 14.06 6.03
CA GLU A 113 -22.48 14.05 5.56
C GLU A 113 -23.41 13.11 6.38
N GLY A 114 -22.91 12.50 7.46
CA GLY A 114 -23.70 11.69 8.38
C GLY A 114 -24.10 10.32 7.84
N GLU A 115 -23.58 9.91 6.68
CA GLU A 115 -23.82 8.60 6.08
C GLU A 115 -22.56 7.72 6.15
N ARG A 116 -22.26 7.27 7.38
CA ARG A 116 -21.74 5.93 7.75
C ARG A 116 -20.94 6.04 9.05
N GLU A 117 -21.24 5.11 9.95
CA GLU A 117 -20.57 4.94 11.23
C GLU A 117 -19.04 4.97 11.07
N HIS A 118 -18.36 5.61 12.03
CA HIS A 118 -16.92 5.81 12.21
C HIS A 118 -15.98 4.57 12.10
N LYS A 119 -16.46 3.43 11.59
CA LYS A 119 -15.75 2.14 11.49
C LYS A 119 -14.76 2.03 10.33
N GLU A 120 -14.86 2.86 9.28
CA GLU A 120 -14.03 2.72 8.06
C GLU A 120 -12.70 3.51 8.09
N LEU A 121 -12.42 4.28 9.15
CA LEU A 121 -11.18 5.07 9.28
C LEU A 121 -9.99 4.28 9.85
N TYR A 122 -10.26 3.26 10.65
CA TYR A 122 -9.26 2.40 11.32
C TYR A 122 -9.04 1.11 10.52
N LEU A 123 -7.80 0.58 10.47
CA LEU A 123 -7.57 -0.80 10.02
C LEU A 123 -8.39 -1.70 10.97
N LYS A 124 -9.16 -2.68 10.45
CA LYS A 124 -10.13 -3.50 11.21
C LYS A 124 -9.68 -3.65 12.67
N THR A 125 -10.33 -2.91 13.58
CA THR A 125 -9.92 -2.89 15.00
C THR A 125 -10.18 -4.29 15.55
N MET A 126 -9.11 -5.07 15.73
CA MET A 126 -9.23 -6.40 16.30
C MET A 126 -9.45 -6.24 17.80
N GLU A 127 -10.52 -6.85 18.31
CA GLU A 127 -10.64 -7.08 19.75
C GLU A 127 -9.38 -7.83 20.20
N THR A 128 -8.69 -7.28 21.20
CA THR A 128 -7.68 -8.00 21.96
C THR A 128 -8.29 -9.33 22.43
N TYR A 129 -7.50 -10.41 22.53
CA TYR A 129 -7.93 -11.76 22.96
C TYR A 129 -8.60 -12.70 21.94
N LYS A 130 -8.48 -12.45 20.62
CA LYS A 130 -8.85 -13.48 19.64
C LYS A 130 -7.93 -14.69 19.73
N LYS A 131 -8.51 -15.88 19.56
CA LYS A 131 -7.72 -17.13 19.49
C LYS A 131 -6.84 -17.13 18.25
N THR A 132 -5.69 -17.80 18.31
CA THR A 132 -4.73 -17.90 17.20
C THR A 132 -5.40 -18.39 15.92
N GLU A 133 -6.32 -19.36 16.02
CA GLU A 133 -7.06 -19.89 14.89
C GLU A 133 -7.98 -18.84 14.24
N GLU A 134 -8.60 -17.98 15.05
CA GLU A 134 -9.45 -16.89 14.54
C GLU A 134 -8.62 -15.81 13.85
N LEU A 135 -7.46 -15.46 14.40
CA LEU A 135 -6.52 -14.51 13.77
C LEU A 135 -6.07 -15.03 12.39
N TRP A 136 -5.75 -16.32 12.30
CA TRP A 136 -5.39 -16.99 11.06
C TRP A 136 -6.52 -16.95 10.03
N GLU A 137 -7.75 -17.30 10.43
CA GLU A 137 -8.92 -17.25 9.55
C GLU A 137 -9.16 -15.84 8.99
N ILE A 138 -8.98 -14.82 9.84
CA ILE A 138 -9.14 -13.41 9.45
C ILE A 138 -8.05 -12.98 8.49
N LEU A 139 -6.81 -13.43 8.68
CA LEU A 139 -5.72 -13.19 7.73
C LEU A 139 -6.04 -13.77 6.35
N CYS A 140 -6.42 -15.05 6.30
CA CYS A 140 -6.81 -15.71 5.05
C CYS A 140 -8.01 -15.03 4.39
N GLN A 141 -9.01 -14.60 5.17
CA GLN A 141 -10.15 -13.85 4.66
C GLN A 141 -9.72 -12.51 4.08
N THR A 142 -8.84 -11.77 4.76
CA THR A 142 -8.37 -10.44 4.33
C THR A 142 -7.58 -10.53 3.03
N LEU A 143 -6.71 -11.52 2.88
CA LEU A 143 -5.99 -11.79 1.61
C LEU A 143 -6.96 -12.08 0.45
N ARG A 144 -8.03 -12.85 0.70
CA ARG A 144 -9.08 -13.11 -0.29
C ARG A 144 -9.88 -11.85 -0.65
N GLU A 145 -10.28 -11.06 0.34
CA GLU A 145 -11.02 -9.81 0.14
C GLU A 145 -10.22 -8.79 -0.68
N ASN A 146 -8.91 -8.71 -0.41
CA ASN A 146 -7.98 -7.84 -1.14
C ASN A 146 -7.53 -8.41 -2.49
N LYS A 147 -7.95 -9.65 -2.82
CA LYS A 147 -7.55 -10.38 -4.03
C LYS A 147 -6.02 -10.43 -4.19
N THR A 148 -5.30 -10.55 -3.07
CA THR A 148 -3.86 -10.75 -3.08
C THR A 148 -3.61 -12.11 -3.71
N GLU A 149 -2.81 -12.16 -4.77
CA GLU A 149 -2.32 -13.42 -5.34
C GLU A 149 -1.42 -14.08 -4.30
N HIS A 150 -1.76 -15.29 -3.87
CA HIS A 150 -1.00 -16.03 -2.87
C HIS A 150 -1.10 -17.53 -3.08
N ASP A 151 -0.02 -18.25 -2.76
CA ASP A 151 -0.03 -19.69 -2.61
C ASP A 151 -0.46 -20.08 -1.18
N GLN A 152 -1.61 -20.77 -1.08
CA GLN A 152 -2.13 -21.19 0.22
C GLN A 152 -1.23 -22.19 0.94
N GLU A 153 -0.57 -23.09 0.22
CA GLU A 153 0.31 -24.10 0.81
C GLU A 153 1.57 -23.42 1.37
N ASN A 154 2.12 -22.46 0.64
CA ASN A 154 3.26 -21.67 1.09
C ASN A 154 2.91 -20.82 2.32
N LEU A 155 1.77 -20.12 2.31
CA LEU A 155 1.33 -19.32 3.45
C LEU A 155 1.13 -20.17 4.72
N ILE A 156 0.51 -21.35 4.61
CA ILE A 156 0.35 -22.30 5.72
C ILE A 156 1.72 -22.73 6.27
N ARG A 157 2.65 -23.11 5.38
CA ARG A 157 3.99 -23.53 5.77
C ARG A 157 4.73 -22.43 6.53
N ILE A 158 4.70 -21.19 6.05
CA ILE A 158 5.35 -20.05 6.72
C ILE A 158 4.73 -19.79 8.10
N TYR A 159 3.40 -19.89 8.20
CA TYR A 159 2.73 -19.79 9.49
C TYR A 159 3.14 -20.88 10.47
N GLU A 160 3.25 -22.14 10.03
CA GLU A 160 3.72 -23.25 10.88
C GLU A 160 5.16 -23.04 11.34
N LEU A 161 6.03 -22.56 10.45
CA LEU A 161 7.41 -22.18 10.78
C LEU A 161 7.42 -21.09 11.86
N ALA A 162 6.69 -19.99 11.66
CA ALA A 162 6.58 -18.90 12.63
C ALA A 162 6.06 -19.41 13.99
N SER A 163 5.01 -20.23 13.97
CA SER A 163 4.43 -20.81 15.18
C SER A 163 5.43 -21.73 15.91
N SER A 164 6.30 -22.42 15.18
CA SER A 164 7.34 -23.27 15.76
C SER A 164 8.45 -22.44 16.42
N CYS A 165 8.88 -21.35 15.77
CA CYS A 165 9.90 -20.42 16.29
C CYS A 165 9.46 -19.78 17.61
N HIS A 166 8.17 -19.44 17.70
CA HIS A 166 7.58 -18.77 18.87
C HIS A 166 6.99 -19.73 19.90
N LYS A 167 7.20 -21.05 19.76
CA LYS A 167 6.57 -22.04 20.65
C LYS A 167 6.98 -21.86 22.10
N GLY A 168 5.99 -21.65 22.97
CA GLY A 168 6.19 -21.42 24.40
C GLY A 168 6.62 -20.01 24.77
N GLN A 169 6.79 -19.11 23.79
CA GLN A 169 7.06 -17.69 24.04
C GLN A 169 5.75 -16.94 24.30
N LYS A 170 5.77 -16.03 25.27
CA LYS A 170 4.62 -15.20 25.66
C LYS A 170 4.95 -13.72 25.47
N ARG A 171 3.97 -12.94 24.99
CA ARG A 171 4.03 -11.46 25.00
C ARG A 171 3.78 -10.93 26.42
N TYR A 172 4.06 -9.66 26.64
CA TYR A 172 3.75 -8.98 27.90
C TYR A 172 2.24 -8.97 28.24
N SER A 173 1.37 -9.10 27.23
CA SER A 173 -0.08 -9.29 27.41
C SER A 173 -0.46 -10.65 27.99
N GLY A 174 0.47 -11.63 28.00
CA GLY A 174 0.23 -13.02 28.38
C GLY A 174 -0.22 -13.92 27.23
N GLU A 175 -0.47 -13.37 26.04
CA GLU A 175 -0.82 -14.11 24.83
C GLU A 175 0.39 -14.83 24.22
N ASP A 176 0.16 -15.85 23.40
CA ASP A 176 1.22 -16.50 22.64
C ASP A 176 1.85 -15.54 21.65
N TYR A 177 3.17 -15.55 21.54
CA TYR A 177 3.90 -14.58 20.71
C TYR A 177 3.49 -14.64 19.23
N ILE A 178 3.09 -15.80 18.72
CA ILE A 178 2.58 -15.97 17.35
C ILE A 178 1.38 -15.04 17.04
N ASN A 179 0.58 -14.68 18.04
CA ASN A 179 -0.52 -13.74 17.85
C ASN A 179 -0.02 -12.35 17.45
N HIS A 180 1.14 -11.94 17.93
CA HIS A 180 1.77 -10.69 17.51
C HIS A 180 2.12 -10.74 16.01
N SER A 181 2.85 -11.78 15.59
CA SER A 181 3.24 -11.96 14.19
C SER A 181 2.03 -12.06 13.26
N LEU A 182 0.95 -12.75 13.67
CA LEU A 182 -0.32 -12.80 12.94
C LEU A 182 -0.98 -11.43 12.80
N ASN A 183 -0.99 -10.62 13.87
CA ASN A 183 -1.54 -9.28 13.81
C ASN A 183 -0.71 -8.36 12.90
N VAL A 184 0.62 -8.48 12.91
CA VAL A 184 1.49 -7.75 11.96
C VAL A 184 1.19 -8.17 10.51
N ALA A 185 1.13 -9.48 10.24
CA ALA A 185 0.78 -10.02 8.93
C ALA A 185 -0.62 -9.56 8.46
N LEU A 186 -1.58 -9.49 9.38
CA LEU A 186 -2.92 -9.01 9.09
C LEU A 186 -2.96 -7.52 8.74
N ILE A 187 -2.21 -6.68 9.49
CA ILE A 187 -2.08 -5.25 9.16
C ILE A 187 -1.49 -5.10 7.76
N LEU A 188 -0.43 -5.85 7.43
CA LEU A 188 0.17 -5.85 6.10
C LEU A 188 -0.81 -6.30 5.02
N ALA A 189 -1.59 -7.35 5.29
CA ALA A 189 -2.65 -7.81 4.38
C ALA A 189 -3.71 -6.73 4.16
N ASP A 190 -4.17 -6.03 5.21
CA ASP A 190 -5.16 -4.95 5.12
C ASP A 190 -4.62 -3.68 4.44
N MET A 191 -3.29 -3.46 4.51
CA MET A 191 -2.58 -2.46 3.72
C MET A 191 -2.44 -2.86 2.24
N GLY A 192 -2.78 -4.10 1.88
CA GLY A 192 -2.70 -4.62 0.51
C GLY A 192 -1.30 -5.07 0.09
N ALA A 193 -0.47 -5.48 1.05
CA ALA A 193 0.86 -6.02 0.77
C ALA A 193 0.81 -7.35 -0.01
N ASP A 194 1.89 -7.66 -0.73
CA ASP A 194 2.06 -8.93 -1.45
C ASP A 194 2.27 -10.12 -0.51
N GLU A 195 2.16 -11.35 -1.04
CA GLU A 195 2.33 -12.57 -0.28
C GLU A 195 3.68 -12.61 0.44
N GLU A 196 4.77 -12.24 -0.24
CA GLU A 196 6.12 -12.32 0.35
C GLU A 196 6.27 -11.36 1.53
N THR A 197 5.67 -10.17 1.47
CA THR A 197 5.68 -9.21 2.58
C THR A 197 4.84 -9.69 3.75
N VAL A 198 3.67 -10.28 3.50
CA VAL A 198 2.82 -10.84 4.55
C VAL A 198 3.52 -12.02 5.25
N CYS A 199 4.12 -12.92 4.47
CA CYS A 199 4.93 -14.02 4.96
C CYS A 199 6.16 -13.54 5.75
N ALA A 200 6.85 -12.50 5.28
CA ALA A 200 7.94 -11.88 6.03
C ALA A 200 7.42 -11.24 7.34
N GLY A 201 6.24 -10.63 7.34
CA GLY A 201 5.57 -10.15 8.55
C GLY A 201 5.29 -11.24 9.59
N LEU A 202 4.94 -12.46 9.16
CA LEU A 202 4.80 -13.61 10.07
C LEU A 202 6.12 -14.01 10.72
N MET A 203 7.24 -13.81 10.04
CA MET A 203 8.58 -14.25 10.45
C MET A 203 9.46 -13.14 11.03
N HIS A 204 9.01 -11.88 11.05
CA HIS A 204 9.88 -10.71 11.30
C HIS A 204 10.64 -10.75 12.63
N ASP A 205 10.01 -11.34 13.65
CA ASP A 205 10.53 -11.48 15.01
C ASP A 205 11.04 -12.90 15.33
N ALA A 206 11.03 -13.81 14.35
CA ALA A 206 11.60 -15.13 14.54
C ALA A 206 13.12 -15.03 14.69
N GLU A 207 13.65 -15.59 15.78
CA GLU A 207 15.10 -15.65 16.00
C GLU A 207 15.79 -16.37 14.83
N SER A 208 16.89 -15.81 14.33
CA SER A 208 17.67 -16.44 13.26
C SER A 208 18.05 -17.87 13.62
N GLY A 209 17.81 -18.79 12.70
CA GLY A 209 18.02 -20.21 12.95
C GLY A 209 17.91 -21.05 11.69
N ILE A 210 17.72 -22.35 11.88
CA ILE A 210 17.73 -23.36 10.80
C ILE A 210 16.65 -23.07 9.74
N TRP A 211 15.51 -22.49 10.12
CA TRP A 211 14.44 -22.14 9.20
C TRP A 211 14.87 -21.18 8.07
N GLU A 212 15.89 -20.34 8.29
CA GLU A 212 16.42 -19.48 7.21
C GLU A 212 17.05 -20.33 6.10
N GLU A 213 17.73 -21.43 6.45
CA GLU A 213 18.28 -22.37 5.47
C GLU A 213 17.19 -23.18 4.77
N GLU A 214 16.10 -23.51 5.47
CA GLU A 214 14.95 -24.20 4.89
C GLU A 214 14.26 -23.37 3.79
N LEU A 215 14.33 -22.04 3.86
CA LEU A 215 13.76 -21.13 2.87
C LEU A 215 14.67 -20.84 1.67
N LYS A 216 16.01 -20.99 1.80
CA LYS A 216 16.96 -20.70 0.71
C LYS A 216 16.87 -21.65 -0.49
N GLY A 217 16.16 -22.77 -0.36
CA GLY A 217 16.01 -23.75 -1.44
C GLY A 217 14.93 -23.43 -2.48
N GLU A 218 14.12 -22.39 -2.25
CA GLU A 218 12.91 -22.10 -3.02
C GLU A 218 12.85 -20.63 -3.43
N VAL A 219 12.40 -20.34 -4.65
CA VAL A 219 12.33 -18.97 -5.18
C VAL A 219 11.47 -18.06 -4.30
N THR A 220 10.33 -18.54 -3.81
CA THR A 220 9.45 -17.82 -2.89
C THR A 220 10.13 -17.61 -1.53
N GLY A 221 10.79 -18.63 -0.99
CA GLY A 221 11.55 -18.55 0.25
C GLY A 221 12.68 -17.52 0.19
N GLU A 222 13.47 -17.49 -0.90
CA GLU A 222 14.49 -16.47 -1.10
C GLU A 222 13.90 -15.05 -1.14
N ARG A 223 12.74 -14.87 -1.77
CA ARG A 223 12.06 -13.56 -1.83
C ARG A 223 11.59 -13.11 -0.43
N ILE A 224 11.07 -14.02 0.38
CA ILE A 224 10.71 -13.74 1.79
C ILE A 224 11.95 -13.35 2.60
N LEU A 225 13.04 -14.09 2.47
CA LEU A 225 14.31 -13.77 3.14
C LEU A 225 14.85 -12.39 2.75
N ASN A 226 14.75 -12.01 1.48
CA ASN A 226 15.15 -10.68 1.02
C ASN A 226 14.30 -9.57 1.67
N VAL A 227 13.00 -9.77 1.87
CA VAL A 227 12.14 -8.82 2.58
C VAL A 227 12.51 -8.74 4.06
N LEU A 228 12.81 -9.87 4.71
CA LEU A 228 13.29 -9.89 6.11
C LEU A 228 14.62 -9.16 6.27
N LEU A 229 15.54 -9.30 5.31
CA LEU A 229 16.79 -8.55 5.30
C LEU A 229 16.54 -7.05 5.16
N ALA A 230 15.58 -6.63 4.33
CA ALA A 230 15.18 -5.24 4.20
C ALA A 230 14.58 -4.69 5.51
N TYR A 231 13.76 -5.48 6.20
CA TYR A 231 13.23 -5.12 7.52
C TYR A 231 14.37 -4.93 8.55
N ARG A 232 15.33 -5.85 8.61
CA ARG A 232 16.50 -5.74 9.50
C ARG A 232 17.37 -4.52 9.17
N GLU A 233 17.54 -4.20 7.88
CA GLU A 233 18.22 -2.97 7.45
C GLU A 233 17.48 -1.72 7.94
N PHE A 234 16.16 -1.71 7.78
CA PHE A 234 15.30 -0.62 8.22
C PHE A 234 15.35 -0.42 9.73
N GLU A 235 15.24 -1.47 10.54
CA GLU A 235 15.33 -1.35 12.02
C GLU A 235 16.68 -0.78 12.47
N GLY A 236 17.76 -1.06 11.74
CA GLY A 236 19.09 -0.55 12.07
C GLY A 236 19.33 0.92 11.69
N ARG A 237 18.65 1.44 10.67
CA ARG A 237 18.97 2.76 10.05
C ARG A 237 17.77 3.68 9.83
N TYR A 238 16.55 3.19 10.04
CA TYR A 238 15.28 3.79 9.60
C TYR A 238 15.22 4.09 8.10
N GLU A 239 15.96 3.31 7.32
CA GLU A 239 16.04 3.40 5.86
C GLU A 239 16.36 2.01 5.30
N SER A 240 15.71 1.63 4.21
CA SER A 240 16.04 0.42 3.46
C SER A 240 15.86 0.65 1.97
N HIS A 241 16.62 -0.12 1.17
CA HIS A 241 16.54 -0.13 -0.28
C HIS A 241 15.24 -0.75 -0.80
N ASP A 242 14.59 -1.58 0.02
CA ASP A 242 13.31 -2.20 -0.28
C ASP A 242 12.24 -1.66 0.68
N GLU A 243 11.24 -1.01 0.11
CA GLU A 243 10.15 -0.37 0.85
C GLU A 243 9.33 -1.34 1.71
N ARG A 244 9.33 -2.63 1.36
CA ARG A 244 8.61 -3.67 2.11
C ARG A 244 9.16 -3.82 3.55
N GLY A 245 10.45 -3.56 3.76
CA GLY A 245 11.03 -3.53 5.10
C GLY A 245 10.43 -2.45 5.99
N ALA A 246 10.18 -1.26 5.42
CA ALA A 246 9.52 -0.18 6.13
C ALA A 246 8.04 -0.47 6.41
N LEU A 247 7.34 -1.16 5.49
CA LEU A 247 5.96 -1.58 5.71
C LEU A 247 5.83 -2.53 6.91
N ILE A 248 6.74 -3.51 7.04
CA ILE A 248 6.78 -4.42 8.18
C ILE A 248 7.01 -3.65 9.47
N ALA A 249 8.00 -2.76 9.50
CA ALA A 249 8.31 -1.95 10.69
C ALA A 249 7.15 -1.02 11.10
N LEU A 250 6.42 -0.49 10.13
CA LEU A 250 5.21 0.30 10.37
C LEU A 250 4.07 -0.54 10.95
N ALA A 251 3.84 -1.73 10.39
CA ALA A 251 2.81 -2.66 10.86
C ALA A 251 3.12 -3.17 12.28
N ASP A 252 4.38 -3.54 12.55
CA ASP A 252 4.85 -3.89 13.88
C ASP A 252 4.66 -2.72 14.86
N ARG A 253 5.13 -1.51 14.49
CA ARG A 253 4.98 -0.34 15.35
C ARG A 253 3.54 -0.04 15.69
N LEU A 254 2.63 -0.12 14.71
CA LEU A 254 1.21 0.07 14.94
C LEU A 254 0.67 -0.95 15.94
N HIS A 255 0.97 -2.24 15.74
CA HIS A 255 0.51 -3.26 16.66
C HIS A 255 1.07 -3.06 18.08
N ASN A 256 2.35 -2.69 18.19
CA ASN A 256 2.99 -2.37 19.48
C ASN A 256 2.33 -1.18 20.17
N MET A 257 1.94 -0.14 19.43
CA MET A 257 1.19 1.01 19.98
C MET A 257 -0.24 0.63 20.40
N ARG A 258 -0.91 -0.29 19.68
CA ARG A 258 -2.22 -0.82 20.07
C ARG A 258 -2.17 -1.64 21.37
N THR A 259 -1.04 -2.27 21.67
CA THR A 259 -0.83 -3.11 22.87
C THR A 259 0.10 -2.48 23.91
N ILE A 260 0.34 -1.17 23.85
CA ILE A 260 1.34 -0.50 24.68
C ILE A 260 1.00 -0.57 26.18
N GLU A 261 -0.28 -0.66 26.55
CA GLU A 261 -0.73 -0.72 27.95
C GLU A 261 -0.22 -1.97 28.71
N PHE A 262 0.20 -3.01 27.99
CA PHE A 262 0.73 -4.24 28.60
C PHE A 262 2.23 -4.16 28.90
N VAL A 263 2.97 -3.21 28.33
CA VAL A 263 4.39 -3.02 28.63
C VAL A 263 4.59 -2.03 29.77
N ASP A 264 5.81 -1.97 30.32
CA ASP A 264 6.15 -1.10 31.45
C ASP A 264 5.76 0.38 31.17
N PRO A 265 4.93 1.00 32.03
CA PRO A 265 4.47 2.39 31.87
C PRO A 265 5.59 3.43 31.76
N SER A 266 6.76 3.18 32.34
CA SER A 266 7.92 4.05 32.21
C SER A 266 8.43 4.15 30.76
N THR A 267 8.06 3.19 29.90
CA THR A 267 8.45 3.14 28.50
C THR A 267 7.47 3.81 27.55
N TRP A 268 6.24 4.10 28.00
CA TRP A 268 5.16 4.56 27.12
C TRP A 268 5.50 5.88 26.42
N LYS A 269 5.98 6.86 27.18
CA LYS A 269 6.25 8.20 26.67
C LYS A 269 7.29 8.19 25.56
N TRP A 270 8.44 7.55 25.75
CA TRP A 270 9.49 7.55 24.73
C TRP A 270 9.07 6.74 23.50
N ARG A 271 8.30 5.65 23.66
CA ARG A 271 7.75 4.88 22.52
C ARG A 271 6.77 5.71 21.71
N ALA A 272 5.92 6.50 22.36
CA ALA A 272 5.01 7.43 21.71
C ALA A 272 5.77 8.56 20.98
N GLU A 273 6.79 9.13 21.63
CA GLU A 273 7.67 10.14 21.02
C GLU A 273 8.41 9.59 19.78
N ASP A 274 9.01 8.40 19.86
CA ASP A 274 9.67 7.76 18.72
C ASP A 274 8.69 7.48 17.59
N THR A 275 7.48 7.04 17.92
CA THR A 275 6.41 6.81 16.94
C THR A 275 6.07 8.10 16.18
N MET A 276 5.96 9.24 16.86
CA MET A 276 5.68 10.52 16.19
C MET A 276 6.89 11.09 15.45
N LYS A 277 8.11 10.91 15.96
CA LYS A 277 9.33 11.47 15.36
C LYS A 277 9.82 10.67 14.16
N ILE A 278 9.61 9.35 14.16
CA ILE A 278 10.19 8.42 13.19
C ILE A 278 9.10 7.78 12.35
N PHE A 279 8.19 7.03 12.96
CA PHE A 279 7.26 6.17 12.23
C PHE A 279 6.13 6.94 11.55
N SER A 280 5.59 7.99 12.16
CA SER A 280 4.49 8.78 11.59
C SER A 280 4.91 9.56 10.33
N PRO A 281 6.10 10.20 10.27
CA PRO A 281 6.65 10.75 9.03
C PRO A 281 6.89 9.68 7.95
N ILE A 282 7.30 8.48 8.34
CA ILE A 282 7.53 7.37 7.41
C ILE A 282 6.20 6.86 6.84
N ALA A 283 5.17 6.66 7.66
CA ALA A 283 3.81 6.36 7.21
C ALA A 283 3.29 7.42 6.24
N ALA A 284 3.56 8.71 6.52
CA ALA A 284 3.23 9.80 5.61
C ALA A 284 3.96 9.71 4.26
N LYS A 285 5.26 9.36 4.28
CA LYS A 285 6.09 9.16 3.07
C LYS A 285 5.54 8.05 2.18
N TYR A 286 5.05 6.96 2.78
CA TYR A 286 4.42 5.84 2.06
C TYR A 286 2.95 6.09 1.69
N GLY A 287 2.39 7.26 2.06
CA GLY A 287 1.05 7.68 1.68
C GLY A 287 -0.08 6.97 2.42
N ASP A 288 0.21 6.26 3.51
CA ASP A 288 -0.80 5.58 4.32
C ASP A 288 -1.31 6.49 5.44
N ILE A 289 -2.40 7.21 5.14
CA ILE A 289 -3.02 8.16 6.05
C ILE A 289 -3.76 7.47 7.17
N ARG A 290 -4.34 6.28 6.93
CA ARG A 290 -5.05 5.53 7.97
C ARG A 290 -4.06 5.10 9.04
N LEU A 291 -2.96 4.49 8.61
CA LEU A 291 -1.87 4.08 9.48
C LEU A 291 -1.28 5.28 10.24
N ARG A 292 -0.96 6.38 9.54
CA ARG A 292 -0.43 7.58 10.18
C ARG A 292 -1.40 8.14 11.22
N SER A 293 -2.66 8.37 10.86
CA SER A 293 -3.65 8.94 11.76
C SER A 293 -3.80 8.08 13.01
N GLU A 294 -3.81 6.76 12.86
CA GLU A 294 -3.90 5.86 14.00
C GLU A 294 -2.62 5.88 14.87
N LEU A 295 -1.42 5.89 14.26
CA LEU A 295 -0.16 6.05 14.99
C LEU A 295 -0.12 7.38 15.77
N ASP A 296 -0.49 8.49 15.13
CA ASP A 296 -0.54 9.82 15.74
C ASP A 296 -1.55 9.83 16.91
N GLU A 297 -2.76 9.28 16.73
CA GLU A 297 -3.79 9.19 17.78
C GLU A 297 -3.39 8.32 18.96
N LEU A 298 -2.80 7.14 18.69
CA LEU A 298 -2.30 6.26 19.74
C LEU A 298 -1.16 6.94 20.49
N SER A 299 -0.20 7.55 19.81
CA SER A 299 0.89 8.28 20.46
C SER A 299 0.39 9.42 21.34
N MET A 300 -0.56 10.23 20.88
CA MET A 300 -1.10 11.35 21.66
C MET A 300 -1.71 10.92 23.00
N LYS A 301 -2.22 9.68 23.13
CA LYS A 301 -2.77 9.15 24.39
C LYS A 301 -1.69 8.89 25.45
N PHE A 302 -0.43 8.72 25.05
CA PHE A 302 0.67 8.28 25.91
C PHE A 302 1.80 9.31 26.04
N LEU A 303 1.59 10.54 25.55
CA LEU A 303 2.47 11.70 25.72
C LEU A 303 2.08 12.56 26.92
#